data_AF-A0A7W3TI46-F1
#
_entry.id   AF-A0A7W3TI46-F1
#
_cell.length_a   1.000
_cell.length_b   1.000
_cell.length_c   1.000
_cell.angle_alpha   90.00
_cell.angle_beta   90.00
_cell.angle_gamma   90.00
#
_symmetry.space_group_name_H-M   'P 1'
#
loop_
_entity.id
_entity.type
_entity.pdbx_description
1 polymer ?
#
loop_
_entity_poly.entity_id
_entity_poly.type
_entity_poly.pdbx_seq_one_letter_code
_entity_poly.pdbx_strand_id
1 'polypeptide(L)'
;MTVTPPGDEAVLLLRLAGPLQAWGDRSTFNRRETRPVPTKSGIIGLLAAAAGRAREDSLDDLSPLRLGVRVDQPGTLLRDYHTVSDYRGRPLPQAGVSAKGVQKPTSPAKHTHVTTRYYLQDAIFLAAVAGPRELLLGLQHAVRNPAFPLALSLLR
;
A
#
# COMPACT_ATOMS: atom_id res chain seq x y z
N MET A 1 -29.17 9.64 3.35
CA MET A 1 -28.25 10.57 2.66
C MET A 1 -28.25 11.87 3.43
N THR A 2 -27.31 12.04 4.37
CA THR A 2 -27.08 13.31 5.05
C THR A 2 -26.21 14.17 4.14
N VAL A 3 -26.77 15.28 3.66
CA VAL A 3 -26.01 16.30 2.94
C VAL A 3 -25.20 17.05 3.99
N THR A 4 -23.89 16.84 4.00
CA THR A 4 -22.96 17.58 4.85
C THR A 4 -23.00 19.07 4.44
N PRO A 5 -23.24 20.01 5.37
CA PRO A 5 -23.33 21.42 5.02
C PRO A 5 -21.99 21.91 4.43
N PRO A 6 -22.00 22.92 3.53
CA PRO A 6 -20.84 23.36 2.75
C PRO A 6 -19.65 23.94 3.56
N GLY A 7 -19.70 23.94 4.90
CA GLY A 7 -18.60 24.31 5.79
C GLY A 7 -17.86 23.14 6.46
N ASP A 8 -18.38 21.91 6.37
CA ASP A 8 -17.87 20.75 7.11
C ASP A 8 -16.95 19.84 6.27
N GLU A 9 -16.77 20.13 4.98
CA GLU A 9 -15.81 19.44 4.14
C GLU A 9 -14.50 20.21 4.01
N ALA A 10 -13.40 19.45 3.97
CA ALA A 10 -12.08 19.95 3.66
C ALA A 10 -11.39 19.04 2.64
N VAL A 11 -10.22 19.46 2.18
CA VAL A 11 -9.34 18.67 1.31
C VAL A 11 -7.95 18.62 1.92
N LEU A 12 -7.44 17.42 2.14
CA LEU A 12 -6.06 17.15 2.53
C LEU A 12 -5.24 16.86 1.28
N LEU A 13 -4.20 17.66 1.05
CA LEU A 13 -3.26 17.46 -0.06
C LEU A 13 -2.02 16.72 0.43
N LEU A 14 -1.69 15.61 -0.21
CA LEU A 14 -0.54 14.77 0.07
C LEU A 14 0.37 14.73 -1.15
N ARG A 15 1.63 15.15 -0.97
CA ARG A 15 2.67 14.99 -1.99
C ARG A 15 3.30 13.60 -1.85
N LEU A 16 3.19 12.79 -2.89
CA LEU A 16 3.73 11.44 -2.96
C LEU A 16 4.92 11.46 -3.92
N ALA A 17 6.11 11.71 -3.36
CA ALA A 17 7.36 11.75 -4.09
C ALA A 17 8.35 10.79 -3.43
N GLY A 18 8.94 9.92 -4.24
CA GLY A 18 9.92 8.94 -3.79
C GLY A 18 10.60 8.29 -4.99
N PRO A 19 11.81 7.76 -4.82
CA PRO A 19 12.58 7.18 -5.93
C PRO A 19 11.86 5.97 -6.55
N LEU A 20 11.16 5.19 -5.71
CA LEU A 20 10.35 4.05 -6.12
C LEU A 20 8.99 4.08 -5.43
N GLN A 21 7.93 3.81 -6.17
CA GLN A 21 6.56 3.69 -5.66
C GLN A 21 5.89 2.42 -6.21
N ALA A 22 4.96 1.84 -5.45
CA ALA A 22 4.14 0.72 -5.93
C ALA A 22 2.70 0.82 -5.41
N TRP A 23 1.77 0.91 -6.35
CA TRP A 23 0.34 1.07 -6.11
C TRP A 23 -0.40 -0.17 -6.63
N GLY A 24 -0.43 -1.21 -5.80
CA GLY A 24 -0.97 -2.51 -6.18
C GLY A 24 -2.46 -2.49 -6.51
N ASP A 25 -2.87 -3.38 -7.42
CA ASP A 25 -4.28 -3.61 -7.80
C ASP A 25 -4.62 -5.09 -7.67
N ARG A 26 -4.14 -5.90 -8.62
CA ARG A 26 -4.29 -7.36 -8.62
C ARG A 26 -2.91 -7.99 -8.59
N SER A 27 -2.71 -8.94 -7.68
CA SER A 27 -1.49 -9.74 -7.59
C SER A 27 -1.85 -11.19 -7.86
N THR A 28 -1.82 -11.60 -9.12
CA THR A 28 -2.01 -13.01 -9.47
C THR A 28 -0.66 -13.73 -9.36
N PHE A 29 -0.56 -14.64 -8.38
CA PHE A 29 0.64 -15.47 -8.14
C PHE A 29 1.93 -14.66 -7.88
N ASN A 30 3.00 -14.94 -8.64
CA ASN A 30 4.37 -14.44 -8.45
C ASN A 30 4.64 -13.12 -9.17
N ARG A 31 3.62 -12.49 -9.75
CA ARG A 31 3.73 -11.20 -10.42
C ARG A 31 2.97 -10.15 -9.64
N ARG A 32 3.69 -9.11 -9.20
CA ARG A 32 3.11 -7.96 -8.51
C ARG A 32 3.14 -6.76 -9.43
N GLU A 33 1.98 -6.41 -9.97
CA GLU A 33 1.83 -5.23 -10.82
C GLU A 33 1.64 -3.97 -9.98
N THR A 34 1.98 -2.82 -10.56
CA THR A 34 1.67 -1.50 -10.02
C THR A 34 0.81 -0.74 -11.02
N ARG A 35 -0.17 0.01 -10.53
CA ARG A 35 -0.88 0.99 -11.34
C ARG A 35 0.03 2.19 -11.63
N PRO A 36 -0.24 2.93 -12.73
CA PRO A 36 0.49 4.15 -13.07
C PRO A 36 0.15 5.34 -12.18
N VAL A 37 -0.85 5.19 -11.30
CA VAL A 37 -1.31 6.22 -10.36
C VAL A 37 -1.65 5.59 -9.00
N PRO A 38 -1.50 6.35 -7.89
CA PRO A 38 -1.93 5.94 -6.56
C PRO A 38 -3.36 5.43 -6.51
N THR A 39 -3.56 4.31 -5.82
CA THR A 39 -4.89 3.72 -5.61
C THR A 39 -5.55 4.27 -4.35
N LYS A 40 -6.90 4.36 -4.36
CA LYS A 40 -7.65 4.78 -3.15
C LYS A 40 -7.33 3.91 -1.94
N SER A 41 -7.22 2.59 -2.12
CA SER A 41 -6.83 1.67 -1.04
C SER A 41 -5.40 1.91 -0.54
N GLY A 42 -4.45 2.23 -1.42
CA GLY A 42 -3.09 2.57 -1.03
C GLY A 42 -3.01 3.84 -0.19
N ILE A 43 -3.75 4.89 -0.59
CA ILE A 43 -3.83 6.14 0.17
C ILE A 43 -4.53 5.96 1.51
N ILE A 44 -5.65 5.22 1.55
CA ILE A 44 -6.34 4.91 2.81
C ILE A 44 -5.43 4.10 3.74
N GLY A 45 -4.72 3.11 3.23
CA GLY A 45 -3.76 2.31 4.02
C GLY A 45 -2.62 3.16 4.58
N LEU A 46 -2.08 4.09 3.78
CA LEU A 46 -1.07 5.05 4.23
C LEU A 46 -1.60 5.94 5.37
N LEU A 47 -2.81 6.46 5.23
CA LEU A 47 -3.47 7.31 6.24
C LEU A 47 -3.80 6.52 7.52
N ALA A 48 -4.26 5.28 7.39
CA ALA A 48 -4.53 4.39 8.50
C ALA A 48 -3.25 4.05 9.28
N ALA A 49 -2.15 3.78 8.57
CA ALA A 49 -0.84 3.54 9.17
C ALA A 49 -0.33 4.79 9.91
N ALA A 50 -0.48 5.97 9.32
CA ALA A 50 -0.14 7.23 9.99
C ALA A 50 -0.93 7.40 11.30
N ALA A 51 -2.23 7.08 11.27
CA ALA A 51 -3.13 7.14 12.42
C ALA A 51 -2.96 5.99 13.43
N GLY A 52 -2.04 5.05 13.19
CA GLY A 52 -1.76 3.95 14.13
C GLY A 52 -2.76 2.80 14.12
N ARG A 53 -3.55 2.64 13.05
CA ARG A 53 -4.52 1.54 12.94
C ARG A 53 -3.84 0.22 12.64
N ALA A 54 -4.22 -0.81 13.40
CA ALA A 54 -3.85 -2.19 13.15
C ALA A 54 -4.56 -2.74 11.89
N ARG A 55 -4.17 -3.93 11.46
CA ARG A 55 -4.64 -4.51 10.19
C ARG A 55 -6.08 -5.02 10.27
N GLU A 56 -6.53 -5.33 11.47
CA GLU A 56 -7.85 -5.79 11.85
C GLU A 56 -8.82 -4.66 12.21
N ASP A 57 -8.33 -3.42 12.37
CA ASP A 57 -9.16 -2.28 12.72
C ASP A 57 -10.11 -1.91 11.57
N SER A 58 -11.30 -1.42 11.94
CA SER A 58 -12.25 -0.93 10.95
C SER A 58 -11.70 0.30 10.20
N LEU A 59 -12.07 0.40 8.92
CA LEU A 59 -11.78 1.53 8.03
C LEU A 59 -13.07 2.23 7.57
N ASP A 60 -14.18 2.03 8.28
CA ASP A 60 -15.51 2.49 7.85
C ASP A 60 -15.63 4.01 7.77
N ASP A 61 -14.86 4.74 8.57
CA ASP A 61 -14.79 6.21 8.55
C ASP A 61 -13.85 6.74 7.44
N LEU A 62 -12.84 5.96 7.03
CA LEU A 62 -11.91 6.31 5.96
C LEU A 62 -12.43 5.92 4.56
N SER A 63 -13.26 4.89 4.48
CA SER A 63 -13.80 4.36 3.21
C SER A 63 -14.66 5.36 2.42
N PRO A 64 -15.47 6.24 3.05
CA PRO A 64 -16.25 7.27 2.37
C PRO A 64 -15.40 8.42 1.80
N LEU A 65 -14.14 8.58 2.22
CA LEU A 65 -13.27 9.65 1.74
C LEU A 65 -13.13 9.59 0.21
N ARG A 66 -13.16 10.76 -0.43
CA ARG A 66 -13.02 10.87 -1.89
C ARG A 66 -11.57 11.16 -2.23
N LEU A 67 -11.07 10.57 -3.32
CA LEU A 67 -9.70 10.74 -3.78
C LEU A 67 -9.69 11.32 -5.18
N GLY A 68 -9.00 12.44 -5.35
CA GLY A 68 -8.49 12.92 -6.64
C GLY A 68 -6.98 12.79 -6.67
N VAL A 69 -6.40 12.47 -7.83
CA VAL A 69 -4.95 12.39 -8.01
C VAL A 69 -4.55 13.23 -9.20
N ARG A 70 -3.63 14.17 -9.00
CA ARG A 70 -2.93 14.86 -10.07
C ARG A 70 -1.57 14.20 -10.26
N VAL A 71 -1.27 13.86 -11.51
CA VAL A 71 0.04 13.33 -11.90
C VAL A 71 0.94 14.52 -12.23
N ASP A 72 1.88 14.82 -11.34
CA ASP A 72 2.86 15.88 -11.58
C ASP A 72 4.02 15.36 -12.41
N GLN A 73 4.43 14.10 -12.15
CA GLN A 73 5.40 13.36 -12.94
C GLN A 73 4.97 11.89 -12.99
N PRO A 74 4.70 11.32 -14.18
CA PRO A 74 4.17 9.95 -14.30
C PRO A 74 5.18 8.87 -13.87
N GLY A 75 6.47 9.18 -13.92
CA GLY A 75 7.55 8.21 -13.72
C GLY A 75 7.64 7.20 -14.86
N THR A 76 8.48 6.18 -14.68
CA THR A 76 8.58 5.05 -15.62
C THR A 76 8.48 3.71 -14.89
N LEU A 77 8.10 2.66 -15.61
CA LEU A 77 7.90 1.35 -15.02
C LEU A 77 9.25 0.62 -14.87
N LEU A 78 9.59 0.25 -13.65
CA LEU A 78 10.74 -0.59 -13.32
C LEU A 78 10.27 -2.03 -13.05
N ARG A 79 10.94 -3.00 -13.67
CA ARG A 79 10.74 -4.43 -13.41
C ARG A 79 11.88 -4.96 -12.52
N ASP A 80 11.54 -5.32 -11.29
CA ASP A 80 12.45 -5.92 -10.31
C ASP A 80 12.38 -7.45 -10.37
N TYR A 81 13.54 -8.10 -10.54
CA TYR A 81 13.71 -9.54 -10.47
C TYR A 81 14.06 -9.92 -9.03
N HIS A 82 13.04 -10.33 -8.26
CA HIS A 82 13.15 -10.48 -6.82
C HIS A 82 13.22 -11.97 -6.43
N THR A 83 14.28 -12.38 -5.75
CA THR A 83 14.46 -13.76 -5.28
C THR A 83 14.38 -13.86 -3.77
N VAL A 84 13.75 -14.92 -3.27
CA VAL A 84 13.77 -15.32 -1.87
C VAL A 84 14.35 -16.71 -1.78
N SER A 85 15.38 -16.88 -0.96
CA SER A 85 16.03 -18.17 -0.72
C SER A 85 16.31 -18.32 0.78
N ASP A 86 16.29 -19.55 1.27
CA ASP A 86 16.72 -19.84 2.64
C ASP A 86 18.26 -19.76 2.71
N TYR A 87 18.79 -18.92 3.61
CA TYR A 87 20.24 -18.71 3.72
C TYR A 87 21.01 -19.97 4.15
N ARG A 88 20.33 -20.97 4.74
CA ARG A 88 20.91 -22.26 5.13
C ARG A 88 20.82 -23.29 4.00
N GLY A 89 20.34 -22.91 2.82
CA GLY A 89 20.18 -23.78 1.66
C GLY A 89 19.02 -24.79 1.79
N ARG A 90 18.12 -24.62 2.76
CA ARG A 90 16.99 -25.56 2.93
C ARG A 90 15.91 -25.32 1.87
N PRO A 91 15.17 -26.37 1.46
CA PRO A 91 14.01 -26.17 0.61
C PRO A 91 13.00 -25.22 1.27
N LEU A 92 12.46 -24.30 0.49
CA LEU A 92 11.48 -23.33 0.95
C LEU A 92 10.19 -24.03 1.40
N PRO A 93 9.52 -23.52 2.45
CA PRO A 93 8.23 -24.02 2.87
C PRO A 93 7.15 -23.77 1.80
N GLN A 94 6.18 -24.67 1.73
CA GLN A 94 4.96 -24.48 0.94
C GLN A 94 4.12 -23.33 1.53
N ALA A 95 3.37 -22.65 0.67
CA ALA A 95 2.47 -21.57 1.09
C ALA A 95 1.35 -22.07 2.02
N GLY A 96 0.88 -23.31 1.82
CA GLY A 96 -0.14 -23.93 2.64
C GLY A 96 0.38 -24.38 4.00
N VAL A 97 -0.46 -24.23 5.03
CA VAL A 97 -0.24 -24.78 6.35
C VAL A 97 -1.05 -26.08 6.50
N SER A 98 -0.47 -27.08 7.17
CA SER A 98 -1.24 -28.26 7.59
C SER A 98 -2.25 -27.91 8.69
N ALA A 99 -3.19 -28.81 8.99
CA ALA A 99 -4.13 -28.65 10.11
C ALA A 99 -3.46 -28.43 11.47
N LYS A 100 -2.18 -28.81 11.62
CA LYS A 100 -1.36 -28.57 12.82
C LYS A 100 -0.55 -27.26 12.76
N GLY A 101 -0.81 -26.39 11.78
CA GLY A 101 -0.10 -25.12 11.59
C GLY A 101 1.31 -25.23 10.98
N VAL A 102 1.78 -26.44 10.66
CA VAL A 102 3.13 -26.65 10.12
C VAL A 102 3.13 -26.48 8.60
N GLN A 103 4.04 -25.65 8.08
CA GLN A 103 4.36 -25.56 6.65
C GLN A 103 5.37 -26.66 6.28
N LYS A 104 5.00 -27.53 5.35
CA LYS A 104 5.90 -28.57 4.84
C LYS A 104 6.85 -27.98 3.80
N PRO A 105 8.04 -28.58 3.58
CA PRO A 105 8.89 -28.21 2.45
C PRO A 105 8.18 -28.35 1.11
N THR A 106 8.54 -27.51 0.14
CA THR A 106 8.07 -27.63 -1.25
C THR A 106 8.39 -29.01 -1.84
N SER A 107 7.45 -29.54 -2.62
CA SER A 107 7.64 -30.76 -3.41
C SER A 107 7.24 -30.46 -4.87
N PRO A 108 8.16 -30.60 -5.84
CA PRO A 108 9.59 -30.85 -5.65
C PRO A 108 10.28 -29.73 -4.85
N ALA A 109 11.45 -30.03 -4.26
CA ALA A 109 12.20 -29.08 -3.45
C ALA A 109 12.56 -27.83 -4.25
N LYS A 110 12.09 -26.66 -3.79
CA LYS A 110 12.45 -25.35 -4.35
C LYS A 110 13.31 -24.61 -3.34
N HIS A 111 14.55 -24.32 -3.71
CA HIS A 111 15.48 -23.57 -2.84
C HIS A 111 15.39 -22.05 -3.04
N THR A 112 14.87 -21.62 -4.19
CA THR A 112 14.72 -20.21 -4.55
C THR A 112 13.31 -19.98 -5.10
N HIS A 113 12.65 -18.96 -4.58
CA HIS A 113 11.37 -18.48 -5.07
C HIS A 113 11.56 -17.14 -5.77
N VAL A 114 11.15 -17.07 -7.03
CA VAL A 114 11.27 -15.87 -7.85
C VAL A 114 9.92 -15.16 -7.91
N THR A 115 9.94 -13.86 -7.65
CA THR A 115 8.80 -12.95 -7.82
C THR A 115 9.23 -11.83 -8.75
N THR A 116 8.39 -11.47 -9.70
CA THR A 116 8.59 -10.25 -10.51
C THR A 116 7.75 -9.14 -9.94
N ARG A 117 8.39 -8.06 -9.49
CA ARG A 117 7.71 -6.90 -8.88
C ARG A 117 7.87 -5.70 -9.79
N TYR A 118 6.79 -4.95 -9.96
CA TYR A 118 6.80 -3.73 -10.76
C TYR A 118 6.67 -2.53 -9.84
N TYR A 119 7.51 -1.52 -10.11
CA TYR A 119 7.56 -0.25 -9.40
C TYR A 119 7.47 0.91 -10.40
N LEU A 120 7.00 2.06 -9.96
CA LEU A 120 7.18 3.32 -10.66
C LEU A 120 8.45 4.00 -10.12
N GLN A 121 9.39 4.30 -11.01
CA GLN A 121 10.57 5.09 -10.69
C GLN A 121 10.36 6.56 -11.04
N ASP A 122 10.88 7.45 -10.18
CA ASP A 122 10.80 8.91 -10.33
C ASP A 122 9.39 9.41 -10.62
N ALA A 123 8.40 8.87 -9.92
CA ALA A 123 7.01 9.35 -10.00
C ALA A 123 6.73 10.40 -8.92
N ILE A 124 5.91 11.40 -9.25
CA ILE A 124 5.45 12.42 -8.32
C ILE A 124 3.94 12.61 -8.52
N PHE A 125 3.20 12.45 -7.44
CA PHE A 125 1.75 12.63 -7.43
C PHE A 125 1.33 13.61 -6.34
N LEU A 126 0.25 14.35 -6.61
CA LEU A 126 -0.49 15.08 -5.61
C LEU A 126 -1.83 14.37 -5.40
N ALA A 127 -2.00 13.73 -4.25
CA ALA A 127 -3.26 13.12 -3.85
C ALA A 127 -4.08 14.14 -3.05
N ALA A 128 -5.30 14.38 -3.49
CA ALA A 128 -6.29 15.22 -2.83
C ALA A 128 -7.37 14.33 -2.20
N VAL A 129 -7.42 14.30 -0.87
CA VAL A 129 -8.38 13.52 -0.10
C VAL A 129 -9.44 14.44 0.46
N ALA A 130 -10.70 14.27 0.05
CA ALA A 130 -11.82 15.10 0.47
C ALA A 130 -12.76 14.34 1.42
N GLY A 131 -13.27 15.04 2.43
CA GLY A 131 -14.14 14.48 3.46
C GLY A 131 -14.33 15.42 4.66
N PRO A 132 -14.85 14.91 5.79
CA PRO A 132 -15.13 15.71 6.98
C PRO A 132 -13.89 16.42 7.52
N ARG A 133 -13.99 17.72 7.77
CA ARG A 133 -12.87 18.58 8.19
C ARG A 133 -12.15 18.05 9.43
N GLU A 134 -12.88 17.73 10.49
CA GLU A 134 -12.30 17.23 11.75
C GLU A 134 -11.47 15.96 11.55
N LEU A 135 -12.02 15.00 10.77
CA LEU A 135 -11.31 13.78 10.41
C LEU A 135 -10.02 14.10 9.63
N LEU A 136 -10.10 14.98 8.63
CA LEU A 136 -8.93 15.34 7.82
C LEU A 136 -7.87 16.11 8.62
N LEU A 137 -8.25 16.92 9.60
CA LEU A 137 -7.32 17.59 10.51
C LEU A 137 -6.58 16.56 11.38
N GLY A 138 -7.29 15.57 11.92
CA GLY A 138 -6.68 14.45 12.65
C GLY A 138 -5.70 13.67 11.78
N LEU A 139 -6.09 13.34 10.54
CA LEU A 139 -5.21 12.66 9.58
C LEU A 139 -4.00 13.50 9.17
N GLN A 140 -4.17 14.81 9.00
CA GLN A 140 -3.07 15.73 8.71
C GLN A 140 -2.04 15.74 9.86
N HIS A 141 -2.51 15.75 11.11
CA HIS A 141 -1.63 15.64 12.27
C HIS A 141 -0.90 14.29 12.29
N ALA A 142 -1.63 13.20 12.05
CA ALA A 142 -1.08 11.84 12.02
C ALA A 142 -0.01 11.66 10.93
N VAL A 143 -0.21 12.20 9.72
CA VAL A 143 0.80 12.13 8.64
C VAL A 143 2.10 12.86 9.02
N ARG A 144 2.01 13.93 9.82
CA ARG A 144 3.19 14.66 10.32
C ARG A 144 3.85 13.97 11.51
N ASN A 145 3.11 13.17 12.26
CA ASN A 145 3.58 12.44 13.45
C ASN A 145 3.12 10.97 13.35
N PRO A 146 3.67 10.20 12.39
CA PRO A 146 3.10 8.91 12.05
C PRO A 146 3.40 7.86 13.13
N ALA A 147 2.38 7.12 13.53
CA ALA A 147 2.52 6.02 14.49
C ALA A 147 3.28 4.82 13.89
N PHE A 148 3.11 4.55 12.60
CA PHE A 148 3.87 3.54 11.85
C PHE A 148 4.69 4.16 10.72
N PRO A 149 5.81 3.53 10.30
CA PRO A 149 6.60 3.99 9.16
C PRO A 149 5.75 4.09 7.88
N LEU A 150 5.76 5.27 7.26
CA LEU A 150 5.04 5.52 6.02
C LEU A 150 5.88 5.11 4.82
N ALA A 151 5.32 4.28 3.94
CA ALA A 151 5.98 3.84 2.72
C ALA A 151 5.06 4.02 1.51
N LEU A 152 5.64 4.44 0.38
CA LEU A 152 4.96 4.54 -0.93
C LEU A 152 5.01 3.21 -1.70
N SER A 153 5.24 2.10 -0.99
CA SER A 153 5.35 0.77 -1.55
C SER A 153 4.67 -0.24 -0.63
N LEU A 154 4.36 -1.42 -1.16
CA LEU A 154 3.78 -2.52 -0.38
C LEU A 154 4.78 -3.01 0.68
N LEU A 155 4.70 -2.47 1.89
CA LEU A 155 5.11 -3.17 3.10
C LEU A 155 4.14 -4.34 3.28
N ARG A 156 4.64 -5.56 3.18
CA ARG A 156 3.89 -6.77 3.54
C ARG A 156 4.55 -7.40 4.74
#